data_AF-A0A2N8ZM07-F1
#
_entry.id   AF-A0A2N8ZM07-F1
#
_cell.length_a   1.000
_cell.length_b   1.000
_cell.length_c   1.000
_cell.angle_alpha   90.00
_cell.angle_beta   90.00
_cell.angle_gamma   90.00
#
_symmetry.space_group_name_H-M   'P 1'
#
loop_
_entity.id
_entity.type
_entity.pdbx_description
1 polymer ?
#
loop_
_entity_poly.entity_id
_entity_poly.type
_entity_poly.pdbx_seq_one_letter_code
_entity_poly.pdbx_strand_id
1 'polypeptide(L)'
;MEKSKGLTREQIKRFHRDGYLGRLPRFVNVELIQDVLMEVREIAQSPEPHPLYGRYSVRDWHLVSTEIKELITDSALIPQLQSLIGGDLALWRSKIFHKKSGENGTGWHQEWGGF
;
A
#
# COMPACT_ATOMS: atom_id res chain seq x y z
N MET A 1 -8.92 15.36 13.16
CA MET A 1 -8.02 15.59 12.02
C MET A 1 -8.85 16.10 10.87
N GLU A 2 -8.46 17.22 10.25
CA GLU A 2 -9.17 17.77 9.08
C GLU A 2 -9.01 16.82 7.90
N LYS A 3 -10.12 16.41 7.26
CA LYS A 3 -10.08 15.48 6.11
C LYS A 3 -9.35 16.15 4.94
N SER A 4 -8.37 15.45 4.37
CA SER A 4 -7.57 15.96 3.27
C SER A 4 -8.43 16.23 2.02
N LYS A 5 -8.25 17.38 1.36
CA LYS A 5 -9.02 17.77 0.16
C LYS A 5 -8.47 17.19 -1.16
N GLY A 6 -7.55 16.23 -1.10
CA GLY A 6 -6.88 15.67 -2.28
C GLY A 6 -5.58 16.40 -2.65
N LEU A 7 -5.13 16.19 -3.88
CA LEU A 7 -3.88 16.75 -4.41
C LEU A 7 -4.07 18.15 -4.99
N THR A 8 -3.07 19.01 -4.86
CA THR A 8 -3.04 20.29 -5.57
C THR A 8 -2.78 20.10 -7.07
N ARG A 9 -3.12 21.12 -7.87
CA ARG A 9 -2.86 21.13 -9.31
C ARG A 9 -1.37 20.94 -9.64
N GLU A 10 -0.48 21.49 -8.82
CA GLU A 10 0.97 21.38 -8.97
C GLU A 10 1.46 19.97 -8.63
N GLN A 11 0.85 19.30 -7.64
CA GLN A 11 1.14 17.90 -7.35
C GLN A 11 0.69 16.99 -8.50
N ILE A 12 -0.50 17.21 -9.05
CA ILE A 12 -1.01 16.46 -10.21
C ILE A 12 -0.08 16.65 -11.43
N LYS A 13 0.30 17.89 -11.75
CA LYS A 13 1.26 18.18 -12.85
C LYS A 13 2.59 17.45 -12.68
N ARG A 14 3.13 17.40 -11.44
CA ARG A 14 4.37 16.67 -11.15
C ARG A 14 4.20 15.17 -11.33
N PHE A 15 3.10 14.60 -10.86
CA PHE A 15 2.79 13.19 -11.05
C PHE A 15 2.77 12.81 -12.54
N HIS A 16 2.09 13.59 -13.40
CA HIS A 16 2.06 13.33 -14.84
C HIS A 16 3.42 13.47 -15.53
N ARG A 17 4.29 14.35 -15.03
CA ARG A 17 5.64 14.55 -15.59
C ARG A 17 6.60 13.43 -15.17
N ASP A 18 6.59 13.07 -13.89
CA ASP A 18 7.62 12.22 -13.27
C ASP A 18 7.17 10.74 -13.16
N GLY A 19 5.87 10.46 -13.29
CA GLY A 19 5.30 9.13 -13.10
C GLY A 19 5.14 8.70 -11.63
N TYR A 20 5.49 9.58 -10.68
CA TYR A 20 5.33 9.34 -9.24
C TYR A 20 5.11 10.65 -8.49
N LEU A 21 4.62 10.53 -7.25
CA LEU A 21 4.59 11.63 -6.29
C LEU A 21 5.08 11.12 -4.94
N GLY A 22 6.03 11.85 -4.34
CA GLY A 22 6.71 11.43 -3.11
C GLY A 22 6.58 12.45 -1.98
N ARG A 23 6.62 11.93 -0.74
CA ARG A 23 6.34 12.63 0.54
C ARG A 23 4.92 13.19 0.61
N LEU A 24 3.95 12.30 0.82
CA LEU A 24 2.62 12.67 1.28
C LEU A 24 2.65 12.87 2.80
N PRO A 25 1.75 13.70 3.36
CA PRO A 25 1.57 13.78 4.81
C PRO A 25 1.31 12.38 5.39
N ARG A 26 1.84 12.12 6.58
CA ARG A 26 1.50 10.90 7.32
C ARG A 26 -0.02 10.89 7.52
N PHE A 27 -0.67 9.85 7.02
CA PHE A 27 -2.12 9.74 7.01
C PHE A 27 -2.66 8.83 8.12
N VAL A 28 -1.84 7.92 8.65
CA VAL A 28 -2.18 7.03 9.79
C VAL A 28 -1.39 7.33 11.06
N ASN A 29 -1.93 6.92 12.21
CA ASN A 29 -1.24 7.00 13.51
C ASN A 29 -0.05 6.01 13.61
N VAL A 30 0.78 6.15 14.65
CA VAL A 30 2.01 5.34 14.80
C VAL A 30 1.67 3.94 15.30
N GLU A 31 0.61 3.82 16.10
CA GLU A 31 0.14 2.59 16.71
C GLU A 31 -0.28 1.58 15.63
N LEU A 32 -1.12 2.00 14.68
CA LEU A 32 -1.52 1.18 13.52
C LEU A 32 -0.31 0.80 12.65
N ILE A 33 0.68 1.69 12.50
CA ILE A 33 1.92 1.34 11.78
C ILE A 33 2.67 0.22 12.50
N GLN A 34 2.71 0.25 13.84
CA GLN A 34 3.37 -0.78 14.64
C GLN A 34 2.63 -2.12 14.56
N ASP A 35 1.30 -2.09 14.64
CA ASP A 35 0.45 -3.28 14.52
C ASP A 35 0.62 -3.96 13.15
N VAL A 36 0.52 -3.18 12.07
CA VAL A 36 0.77 -3.68 10.72
C VAL A 36 2.19 -4.21 10.56
N LEU A 37 3.19 -3.56 11.18
CA LEU A 37 4.58 -4.01 11.10
C LEU A 37 4.78 -5.38 11.77
N MET A 38 4.11 -5.64 12.90
CA MET A 38 4.17 -6.95 13.56
C MET A 38 3.59 -8.04 12.66
N GLU A 39 2.40 -7.80 12.10
CA GLU A 39 1.72 -8.78 11.24
C GLU A 39 2.48 -9.03 9.93
N VAL A 40 2.98 -7.97 9.28
CA VAL A 40 3.80 -8.08 8.07
C VAL A 40 5.06 -8.90 8.31
N ARG A 41 5.70 -8.76 9.48
CA ARG A 41 6.88 -9.57 9.83
C ARG A 41 6.51 -11.03 10.00
N GLU A 42 5.40 -11.33 10.67
CA GLU A 42 4.92 -12.70 10.84
C GLU A 42 4.63 -13.36 9.48
N ILE A 43 3.84 -12.70 8.63
CA ILE A 43 3.52 -13.18 7.27
C ILE A 43 4.79 -13.40 6.43
N ALA A 44 5.77 -12.49 6.53
CA ALA A 44 6.98 -12.58 5.71
C ALA A 44 7.97 -13.64 6.18
N GLN A 45 7.87 -14.08 7.45
CA GLN A 45 8.80 -15.02 8.07
C GLN A 45 8.18 -16.41 8.27
N SER A 46 6.86 -16.52 8.30
CA SER A 46 6.13 -17.77 8.48
C SER A 46 5.46 -18.22 7.17
N PRO A 47 5.79 -19.40 6.62
CA PRO A 47 5.25 -19.88 5.35
C PRO A 47 3.84 -20.47 5.47
N GLU A 48 3.03 -20.02 6.44
CA GLU A 48 1.67 -20.51 6.63
C GLU A 48 0.80 -20.24 5.39
N PRO A 49 -0.13 -21.16 5.05
CA PRO A 49 -1.07 -20.94 3.96
C PRO A 49 -1.90 -19.67 4.18
N HIS A 50 -1.95 -18.81 3.16
CA HIS A 50 -2.87 -17.68 3.17
C HIS A 50 -4.31 -18.20 3.25
N PRO A 51 -5.16 -17.71 4.18
CA PRO A 51 -6.49 -18.27 4.45
C PRO A 51 -7.39 -18.36 3.21
N LEU A 52 -7.30 -17.40 2.30
CA LEU A 52 -8.11 -17.37 1.07
C LEU A 52 -7.53 -18.20 -0.09
N TYR A 53 -6.23 -18.52 -0.08
CA TYR A 53 -5.57 -19.13 -1.23
C TYR A 53 -5.13 -20.57 -0.98
N GLY A 54 -5.12 -21.04 0.28
CA GLY A 54 -4.68 -22.40 0.62
C GLY A 54 -3.20 -22.66 0.32
N ARG A 55 -2.41 -21.61 0.09
CA ARG A 55 -0.96 -21.66 -0.16
C ARG A 55 -0.30 -20.40 0.40
N TYR A 56 1.00 -20.47 0.66
CA TYR A 56 1.75 -19.30 1.06
C TYR A 56 1.61 -18.16 0.04
N SER A 57 1.31 -16.96 0.52
CA SER A 57 1.17 -15.77 -0.29
C SER A 57 1.43 -14.54 0.56
N VAL A 58 2.17 -13.57 0.00
CA VAL A 58 2.36 -12.22 0.56
C VAL A 58 1.38 -11.21 -0.04
N ARG A 59 0.45 -11.67 -0.87
CA ARG A 59 -0.56 -10.85 -1.54
C ARG A 59 -1.87 -10.86 -0.78
N ASP A 60 -2.59 -9.76 -0.88
CA ASP A 60 -4.02 -9.66 -0.59
C ASP A 60 -4.44 -9.88 0.87
N TRP A 61 -3.48 -9.71 1.78
CA TRP A 61 -3.72 -9.74 3.23
C TRP A 61 -4.68 -8.66 3.73
N HIS A 62 -4.95 -7.60 2.96
CA HIS A 62 -6.00 -6.63 3.28
C HIS A 62 -7.42 -7.24 3.27
N LEU A 63 -7.60 -8.44 2.72
CA LEU A 63 -8.86 -9.19 2.75
C LEU A 63 -9.02 -10.01 4.04
N VAL A 64 -7.96 -10.14 4.83
CA VAL A 64 -7.90 -11.00 6.03
C VAL A 64 -7.61 -10.15 7.28
N SER A 65 -6.62 -9.27 7.19
CA SER A 65 -6.17 -8.37 8.25
C SER A 65 -7.01 -7.09 8.30
N THR A 66 -7.48 -6.73 9.49
CA THR A 66 -8.23 -5.47 9.68
C THR A 66 -7.28 -4.28 9.66
N GLU A 67 -6.09 -4.44 10.22
CA GLU A 67 -5.05 -3.43 10.38
C GLU A 67 -4.45 -3.06 9.03
N ILE A 68 -4.11 -4.05 8.19
CA ILE A 68 -3.60 -3.81 6.83
C ILE A 68 -4.69 -3.14 5.97
N LYS A 69 -5.95 -3.58 6.12
CA LYS A 69 -7.08 -2.95 5.44
C LYS A 69 -7.24 -1.49 5.86
N GLU A 70 -7.26 -1.22 7.17
CA GLU A 70 -7.38 0.14 7.71
C GLU A 70 -6.26 1.04 7.21
N LEU A 71 -5.02 0.56 7.22
CA LEU A 71 -3.86 1.28 6.69
C LEU A 71 -4.04 1.65 5.20
N ILE A 72 -4.44 0.70 4.35
CA ILE A 72 -4.49 0.94 2.89
C ILE A 72 -5.77 1.70 2.48
N THR A 73 -6.82 1.67 3.31
CA THR A 73 -8.10 2.37 3.06
C THR A 73 -8.27 3.66 3.84
N ASP A 74 -7.19 4.18 4.45
CA ASP A 74 -7.25 5.36 5.29
C ASP A 74 -7.90 6.56 4.58
N SER A 75 -8.79 7.24 5.29
CA SER A 75 -9.61 8.32 4.74
C SER A 75 -8.83 9.54 4.27
N ALA A 76 -7.58 9.74 4.70
CA ALA A 76 -6.70 10.78 4.21
C ALA A 76 -5.91 10.37 2.96
N LEU A 77 -5.81 9.06 2.66
CA LEU A 77 -5.22 8.54 1.42
C LEU A 77 -6.21 8.60 0.24
N ILE A 78 -7.48 8.22 0.46
CA ILE A 78 -8.48 8.10 -0.61
C ILE A 78 -8.63 9.38 -1.46
N PRO A 79 -8.76 10.60 -0.90
CA PRO A 79 -8.88 11.81 -1.71
C PRO A 79 -7.65 12.09 -2.59
N GLN A 80 -6.47 11.67 -2.15
CA GLN A 80 -5.22 11.82 -2.91
C GLN A 80 -5.26 10.94 -4.17
N LEU A 81 -5.71 9.69 -4.02
CA LEU A 81 -5.90 8.76 -5.13
C LEU A 81 -7.01 9.23 -6.07
N GLN A 82 -8.15 9.67 -5.54
CA GLN A 82 -9.26 10.17 -6.35
C GLN A 82 -8.87 11.37 -7.22
N SER A 83 -7.92 12.20 -6.75
CA SER A 83 -7.38 13.32 -7.51
C SER A 83 -6.61 12.91 -8.77
N LEU A 84 -6.15 11.65 -8.85
CA LEU A 84 -5.37 11.11 -9.98
C LEU A 84 -6.20 10.22 -10.90
N ILE A 85 -7.06 9.37 -10.33
CA ILE A 85 -7.71 8.27 -11.08
C ILE A 85 -9.24 8.32 -11.08
N GLY A 86 -9.86 9.31 -10.43
CA GLY A 86 -11.32 9.49 -10.40
C GLY A 86 -12.00 8.98 -9.12
N GLY A 87 -13.32 9.13 -9.04
CA GLY A 87 -14.09 8.93 -7.81
C GLY A 87 -14.25 7.46 -7.37
N ASP A 88 -14.37 6.54 -8.32
CA ASP A 88 -14.62 5.12 -8.05
C ASP A 88 -13.31 4.33 -8.02
N LEU A 89 -12.88 3.94 -6.81
CA LEU A 89 -11.62 3.24 -6.59
C LEU A 89 -11.88 1.78 -6.19
N ALA A 90 -11.07 0.88 -6.74
CA ALA A 90 -11.01 -0.51 -6.31
C ALA A 90 -9.61 -0.84 -5.79
N LEU A 91 -9.51 -1.21 -4.52
CA LEU A 91 -8.32 -1.89 -3.99
C LEU A 91 -8.37 -3.35 -4.45
N TRP A 92 -7.80 -3.59 -5.63
CA TRP A 92 -7.83 -4.92 -6.26
C TRP A 92 -6.65 -5.81 -5.83
N ARG A 93 -5.60 -5.22 -5.24
CA ARG A 93 -4.41 -5.96 -4.80
C ARG A 93 -3.63 -5.25 -3.70
N SER A 94 -3.10 -6.03 -2.76
CA SER A 94 -1.97 -5.63 -1.92
C SER A 94 -0.82 -6.62 -2.02
N LYS A 95 0.41 -6.18 -1.73
CA LYS A 95 1.59 -7.06 -1.70
C LYS A 95 2.60 -6.57 -0.68
N ILE A 96 3.05 -7.47 0.19
CA ILE A 96 4.15 -7.19 1.13
C ILE A 96 5.49 -7.32 0.39
N PHE A 97 6.33 -6.29 0.53
CA PHE A 97 7.71 -6.28 0.06
C PHE A 97 8.65 -6.26 1.28
N HIS A 98 9.00 -7.45 1.77
CA HIS A 98 9.97 -7.61 2.86
C HIS A 98 11.38 -7.74 2.28
N LYS A 99 12.30 -6.87 2.73
CA LYS A 99 13.71 -6.90 2.33
C LYS A 99 14.57 -7.31 3.52
N LYS A 100 15.23 -8.46 3.44
CA LYS A 100 16.10 -8.97 4.51
C LYS A 100 17.47 -8.29 4.47
N SER A 101 18.17 -8.33 5.61
CA SER A 101 19.55 -7.88 5.68
C SER A 101 20.42 -8.69 4.71
N GLY A 102 21.23 -7.99 3.91
CA GLY A 102 22.09 -8.61 2.89
C GLY A 102 21.40 -8.98 1.57
N GLU A 103 20.08 -8.78 1.43
CA GLU A 103 19.41 -9.00 0.14
C GLU A 103 19.75 -7.91 -0.87
N ASN A 104 19.94 -8.35 -2.11
CA ASN A 104 20.13 -7.46 -3.25
C ASN A 104 18.91 -6.55 -3.45
N GLY A 105 19.13 -5.40 -4.09
CA GLY A 105 18.03 -4.54 -4.51
C GLY A 105 17.15 -5.21 -5.56
N THR A 106 15.87 -4.85 -5.57
CA THR A 106 15.01 -5.14 -6.72
C THR A 106 15.56 -4.41 -7.93
N GLY A 107 15.81 -5.13 -9.01
CA GLY A 107 16.26 -4.54 -10.27
C GLY A 107 15.23 -3.57 -10.86
N TRP A 108 15.67 -2.72 -11.77
CA TRP A 108 14.78 -1.85 -12.55
C TRP A 108 13.81 -2.70 -13.38
N HIS A 109 12.51 -2.44 -13.23
CA HIS A 109 11.44 -3.11 -13.98
C HIS A 109 10.22 -2.20 -14.09
N GLN A 110 9.34 -2.51 -15.03
CA GLN A 110 7.99 -1.95 -15.13
C GLN A 110 6.99 -3.08 -15.06
N GLU A 111 5.91 -2.87 -14.31
CA GLU A 111 4.87 -3.87 -14.10
C GLU A 111 3.55 -3.42 -14.72
N TRP A 112 2.93 -4.27 -15.53
CA TRP A 112 1.73 -3.94 -16.32
C TRP A 112 0.45 -4.59 -15.77
N GLY A 113 0.53 -5.22 -14.59
CA GLY A 113 -0.63 -5.78 -13.89
C GLY A 113 -0.98 -7.21 -14.30
N GLY A 114 -0.09 -7.89 -15.03
CA GLY A 114 -0.31 -9.25 -15.53
C GLY A 114 0.13 -10.32 -14.53
N PHE A 115 -0.49 -10.38 -13.34
CA PHE A 115 -0.20 -11.42 -12.33
C PHE A 115 -1.38 -11.79 -11.44
#